data_AF-A0A3L6DSB5-F1
#
_entry.id   AF-A0A3L6DSB5-F1
#
_cell.length_a   1.000
_cell.length_b   1.000
_cell.length_c   1.000
_cell.angle_alpha   90.00
_cell.angle_beta   90.00
_cell.angle_gamma   90.00
#
_symmetry.space_group_name_H-M   'P 1'
#
loop_
_entity.id
_entity.type
_entity.pdbx_description
1 polymer ?
#
loop_
_entity_poly.entity_id
_entity_poly.type
_entity_poly.pdbx_seq_one_letter_code
_entity_poly.pdbx_strand_id
1 'polypeptide(L)'
;MKEILGDYDAIHVRRGDLLKNRKDRFGIERSLHPHLDRDTRPEYIIKRIAQWIPPGRTLFIASNERTPGFFSPLSDRYKLAYSSNFSSILEPIIENNYRLFMVERLMMQGAKTFIKTM
;
A
#
# COMPACT_ATOMS: atom_id res chain seq x y z
N MET A 1 1.05 9.15 -16.11
CA MET A 1 0.92 8.05 -15.12
C MET A 1 0.26 6.80 -15.67
N LYS A 2 -0.96 6.89 -16.23
CA LYS A 2 -1.54 5.81 -17.04
C LYS A 2 -0.67 5.48 -18.27
N GLU A 3 0.01 6.46 -18.84
CA GLU A 3 1.03 6.26 -19.88
C GLU A 3 2.28 5.51 -19.41
N ILE A 4 2.59 5.54 -18.11
CA ILE A 4 3.79 4.92 -17.53
C ILE A 4 3.47 3.54 -16.96
N LEU A 5 2.33 3.38 -16.29
CA LEU A 5 1.87 2.13 -15.69
C LEU A 5 0.98 1.29 -16.61
N GLY A 6 0.50 1.85 -17.72
CA GLY A 6 -0.49 1.23 -18.58
C GLY A 6 -1.84 1.06 -17.89
N ASP A 7 -2.48 -0.08 -18.12
CA ASP A 7 -3.63 -0.55 -17.34
C ASP A 7 -3.14 -1.18 -16.03
N TYR A 8 -3.58 -0.64 -14.90
CA TYR A 8 -3.13 -1.05 -13.57
C TYR A 8 -4.28 -1.04 -12.56
N ASP A 9 -4.07 -1.77 -11.47
CA ASP A 9 -4.91 -1.74 -10.27
C ASP A 9 -4.11 -1.17 -9.11
N ALA A 10 -4.81 -0.70 -8.08
CA ALA A 10 -4.17 -0.09 -6.93
C ALA A 10 -4.65 -0.72 -5.61
N ILE A 11 -3.71 -0.85 -4.68
CA ILE A 11 -4.01 -1.17 -3.28
C ILE A 11 -3.40 -0.10 -2.37
N HIS A 12 -4.17 0.33 -1.39
CA HIS A 12 -3.68 1.19 -0.30
C HIS A 12 -3.53 0.38 0.99
N VAL A 13 -2.30 0.36 1.51
CA VAL A 13 -1.89 -0.37 2.70
C VAL A 13 -1.35 0.59 3.76
N ARG A 14 -2.21 0.93 4.73
CA ARG A 14 -1.83 1.77 5.87
C ARG A 14 -1.43 0.89 7.05
N ARG A 15 -0.14 0.89 7.38
CA ARG A 15 0.45 -0.08 8.32
C ARG A 15 1.46 0.56 9.28
N GLY A 16 2.43 1.31 8.75
CA GLY A 16 3.60 1.75 9.54
C GLY A 16 3.27 2.60 10.77
N ASP A 17 2.29 3.49 10.67
CA ASP A 17 1.81 4.31 11.79
C ASP A 17 0.89 3.55 12.75
N LEU A 18 0.11 2.59 12.22
CA LEU A 18 -0.94 1.88 12.94
C LEU A 18 -0.46 0.62 13.68
N LEU A 19 0.75 0.11 13.39
CA LEU A 19 1.36 -1.00 14.12
C LEU A 19 1.87 -0.64 15.52
N LYS A 20 1.74 0.62 15.94
CA LYS A 20 2.20 1.07 17.25
C LYS A 20 1.29 0.54 18.36
N ASN A 21 1.89 -0.09 19.36
CA ASN A 21 1.20 -0.40 20.61
C ASN A 21 0.94 0.88 21.40
N ARG A 22 -0.19 0.91 22.10
CA ARG A 22 -0.52 1.96 23.07
C ARG A 22 -0.86 1.31 24.40
N LYS A 23 -0.43 1.92 25.50
CA LYS A 23 -0.88 1.52 26.83
C LYS A 23 -2.36 1.84 26.98
N ASP A 24 -3.14 0.83 27.39
CA ASP A 24 -4.53 1.03 27.79
C ASP A 24 -4.62 1.72 29.16
N ARG A 25 -5.84 1.95 29.65
CA ARG A 25 -6.09 2.57 30.96
C ARG A 25 -5.56 1.76 32.15
N PHE A 26 -5.11 0.53 31.94
CA PHE A 26 -4.53 -0.36 32.93
C PHE A 26 -3.01 -0.50 32.75
N GLY A 27 -2.39 0.28 31.85
CA GLY A 27 -0.96 0.26 31.58
C GLY A 27 -0.50 -0.92 30.71
N ILE A 28 -1.41 -1.73 30.18
CA ILE A 28 -1.11 -2.89 29.36
C ILE A 28 -0.90 -2.43 27.91
N GLU A 29 0.22 -2.83 27.29
CA GLU A 29 0.43 -2.58 25.87
C GLU A 29 -0.55 -3.39 25.02
N ARG A 30 -1.34 -2.68 24.20
CA ARG A 30 -2.24 -3.30 23.23
C ARG A 30 -2.09 -2.63 21.88
N SER A 31 -2.24 -3.41 20.82
CA SER A 31 -2.41 -2.86 19.48
C SER A 31 -3.76 -2.15 19.38
N LEU A 32 -3.79 -0.97 18.77
CA LEU A 32 -5.03 -0.25 18.47
C LEU A 32 -5.83 -0.90 17.32
N HIS A 33 -5.15 -1.71 16.50
CA HIS A 33 -5.72 -2.34 15.31
C HIS A 33 -5.49 -3.85 15.38
N PRO A 34 -6.41 -4.59 16.04
CA PRO A 34 -6.34 -6.04 16.11
C PRO A 34 -6.23 -6.63 14.69
N HIS A 35 -5.32 -7.57 14.51
CA HIS A 35 -5.07 -8.25 13.23
C HIS A 35 -4.48 -7.40 12.10
N LEU A 36 -4.20 -6.11 12.31
CA LEU A 36 -3.60 -5.27 11.26
C LEU A 36 -2.32 -5.90 10.70
N ASP A 37 -1.42 -6.37 11.57
CA ASP A 37 -0.19 -7.03 11.13
C ASP A 37 -0.50 -8.22 10.21
N ARG A 38 -1.40 -9.09 10.65
CA ARG A 38 -1.82 -10.28 9.91
C ARG A 38 -2.43 -9.91 8.56
N ASP A 39 -3.40 -9.00 8.55
CA ASP A 39 -4.23 -8.72 7.37
C ASP A 39 -3.49 -7.88 6.31
N THR A 40 -2.41 -7.21 6.70
CA THR A 40 -1.56 -6.42 5.80
C THR A 40 -0.29 -7.16 5.37
N ARG A 41 -0.09 -8.40 5.80
CA ARG A 41 1.01 -9.24 5.30
C ARG A 41 0.77 -9.65 3.84
N PRO A 42 1.83 -9.78 3.01
CA PRO A 42 1.71 -10.08 1.59
C PRO A 42 0.85 -11.31 1.29
N GLU A 43 1.02 -12.40 2.04
CA GLU A 43 0.29 -13.66 1.85
C GLU A 43 -1.22 -13.53 2.06
N TYR A 44 -1.67 -12.61 2.91
CA TYR A 44 -3.09 -12.31 3.13
C TYR A 44 -3.60 -11.29 2.12
N ILE A 45 -2.78 -10.31 1.73
CA ILE A 45 -3.09 -9.37 0.66
C ILE A 45 -3.36 -10.13 -0.64
N ILE A 46 -2.52 -11.10 -1.02
CA ILE A 46 -2.72 -11.91 -2.24
C ILE A 46 -4.09 -12.58 -2.22
N LYS A 47 -4.43 -13.26 -1.12
CA LYS A 47 -5.72 -13.97 -0.99
C LYS A 47 -6.89 -13.02 -1.11
N ARG A 48 -6.77 -11.82 -0.53
CA ARG A 48 -7.79 -10.79 -0.58
C ARG A 48 -7.97 -10.27 -2.00
N ILE A 49 -6.90 -9.79 -2.64
CA ILE A 49 -7.03 -9.11 -3.94
C ILE A 49 -7.30 -10.05 -5.11
N ALA A 50 -6.97 -11.34 -4.99
CA ALA A 50 -7.17 -12.33 -6.05
C ALA A 50 -8.62 -12.48 -6.52
N GLN A 51 -9.61 -12.05 -5.72
CA GLN A 51 -11.02 -12.07 -6.12
C GLN A 51 -11.36 -11.02 -7.19
N TRP A 52 -10.57 -9.94 -7.27
CA TRP A 52 -10.85 -8.81 -8.15
C TRP A 52 -9.73 -8.55 -9.16
N ILE A 53 -8.49 -8.83 -8.79
CA ILE A 53 -7.31 -8.53 -9.60
C ILE A 53 -6.70 -9.86 -10.06
N PRO A 54 -6.88 -10.26 -11.33
CA PRO A 54 -6.28 -11.47 -11.85
C PRO A 54 -4.75 -11.37 -11.89
N PRO A 55 -4.04 -12.50 -11.81
CA PRO A 55 -2.58 -12.53 -11.85
C PRO A 55 -2.02 -11.96 -13.17
N GLY A 56 -0.78 -11.49 -13.12
CA GLY A 56 -0.05 -10.88 -14.24
C GLY A 56 -0.31 -9.38 -14.44
N ARG A 57 -1.28 -8.80 -13.72
CA ARG A 57 -1.61 -7.37 -13.79
C ARG A 57 -0.60 -6.51 -13.03
N THR A 58 -0.53 -5.24 -13.44
CA THR A 58 0.25 -4.21 -12.74
C THR A 58 -0.50 -3.77 -11.48
N LEU A 59 0.15 -3.92 -10.33
CA LEU A 59 -0.39 -3.54 -9.02
C LEU A 59 0.42 -2.38 -8.43
N PHE A 60 -0.19 -1.21 -8.38
CA PHE A 60 0.34 -0.06 -7.66
C PHE A 60 0.06 -0.18 -6.16
N ILE A 61 1.10 -0.05 -5.34
CA ILE A 61 1.02 -0.16 -3.89
C ILE A 61 1.29 1.20 -3.26
N ALA A 62 0.23 1.84 -2.75
CA ALA A 62 0.33 2.99 -1.87
C ALA A 62 0.50 2.48 -0.43
N SER A 63 1.61 2.80 0.23
CA SER A 63 1.84 2.34 1.60
C SER A 63 2.84 3.21 2.35
N ASN A 64 2.65 3.31 3.67
CA ASN A 64 3.58 3.91 4.59
C ASN A 64 4.45 2.88 5.35
N GLU A 65 4.48 1.63 4.89
CA GLU A 65 5.42 0.61 5.38
C GLU A 65 6.87 1.05 5.10
N ARG A 66 7.73 0.91 6.10
CA ARG A 66 9.12 1.39 6.05
C ARG A 66 10.12 0.28 5.69
N THR A 67 9.73 -0.97 5.89
CA THR A 67 10.57 -2.13 5.63
C THR A 67 10.76 -2.30 4.13
N PRO A 68 11.98 -2.13 3.58
CA PRO A 68 12.22 -2.28 2.15
C PRO A 68 11.86 -3.69 1.69
N GLY A 69 11.20 -3.79 0.54
CA GLY A 69 10.83 -5.09 -0.02
C GLY A 69 9.76 -5.85 0.76
N PHE A 70 9.08 -5.24 1.75
CA PHE A 70 8.00 -5.90 2.50
C PHE A 70 6.94 -6.54 1.60
N PHE A 71 6.57 -5.86 0.51
CA PHE A 71 5.59 -6.36 -0.46
C PHE A 71 6.19 -7.17 -1.61
N SER A 72 7.49 -7.47 -1.60
CA SER A 72 8.13 -8.27 -2.66
C SER A 72 7.48 -9.63 -2.90
N PRO A 73 6.88 -10.35 -1.91
CA PRO A 73 6.19 -11.61 -2.21
C PRO A 73 4.97 -11.46 -3.13
N LEU A 74 4.42 -10.24 -3.29
CA LEU A 74 3.34 -9.99 -4.25
C LEU A 74 3.83 -10.14 -5.71
N SER A 75 5.14 -10.06 -5.95
CA SER A 75 5.74 -10.13 -7.29
C SER A 75 5.61 -11.51 -7.94
N ASP A 76 5.36 -12.56 -7.15
CA ASP A 76 5.05 -13.89 -7.65
C ASP A 76 3.79 -13.93 -8.54
N ARG A 77 2.88 -12.97 -8.34
CA ARG A 77 1.59 -12.92 -9.06
C ARG A 77 1.34 -11.60 -9.78
N TYR A 78 1.99 -10.51 -9.40
CA TYR A 78 1.68 -9.18 -9.90
C TYR A 78 2.94 -8.41 -10.28
N LYS A 79 2.83 -7.52 -11.28
CA LYS A 79 3.91 -6.58 -11.61
C LYS A 79 3.81 -5.39 -10.65
N LEU A 80 4.76 -5.26 -9.73
CA LEU A 80 4.65 -4.28 -8.66
C LEU A 80 5.10 -2.89 -9.10
N ALA A 81 4.35 -1.87 -8.69
CA ALA A 81 4.71 -0.48 -8.84
C ALA A 81 4.54 0.28 -7.52
N TYR A 82 5.45 1.19 -7.25
CA TYR A 82 5.51 1.97 -6.01
C TYR A 82 5.63 3.46 -6.32
N SER A 83 5.24 4.31 -5.37
CA SER A 83 5.49 5.76 -5.44
C SER A 83 6.98 6.07 -5.64
N SER A 84 7.88 5.27 -5.04
CA SER A 84 9.34 5.43 -5.20
C SER A 84 9.84 5.19 -6.63
N ASN A 85 9.12 4.44 -7.48
CA ASN A 85 9.49 4.30 -8.89
C ASN A 85 9.34 5.60 -9.68
N PHE A 86 8.65 6.60 -9.11
CA PHE A 86 8.42 7.91 -9.71
C PHE A 86 9.10 9.03 -8.93
N SER A 87 10.13 8.69 -8.13
CA SER A 87 10.78 9.65 -7.24
C SER A 87 11.32 10.87 -7.98
N SER A 88 11.86 10.71 -9.20
CA SER A 88 12.31 11.84 -10.03
C SER A 88 11.22 12.86 -10.38
N ILE A 89 9.96 12.43 -10.45
CA ILE A 89 8.79 13.30 -10.72
C ILE A 89 8.20 13.79 -9.39
N LEU A 90 8.25 12.95 -8.36
CA LEU A 90 7.55 13.15 -7.11
C LEU A 90 8.38 13.89 -6.05
N GLU A 91 9.68 13.66 -5.95
CA GLU A 91 10.59 14.31 -4.99
C GLU A 91 10.55 15.84 -5.07
N PRO A 92 10.50 16.49 -6.25
CA PRO A 92 10.36 17.94 -6.34
C PRO A 92 9.03 18.48 -5.78
N ILE A 93 8.01 17.61 -5.61
CA ILE A 93 6.64 17.99 -5.26
C ILE A 93 6.31 17.55 -3.82
N ILE A 94 6.81 16.38 -3.39
CA ILE A 94 6.52 15.75 -2.11
C ILE A 94 7.50 16.26 -1.05
N GLU A 95 7.14 17.36 -0.40
CA GLU A 95 7.86 17.88 0.76
C GLU A 95 7.47 17.20 2.08
N ASN A 96 6.32 16.51 2.11
CA ASN A 96 5.80 15.88 3.32
C ASN A 96 4.80 14.74 3.02
N ASN A 97 4.43 13.98 4.05
CA ASN A 97 3.50 12.84 3.96
C ASN A 97 2.10 13.22 3.44
N TYR A 98 1.67 14.48 3.62
CA TYR A 98 0.37 14.92 3.12
C TYR A 98 0.37 15.02 1.59
N ARG A 99 1.45 15.54 1.00
CA ARG A 99 1.60 15.59 -0.46
C ARG A 99 1.78 14.21 -1.08
N LEU A 100 2.53 13.31 -0.41
CA LEU A 100 2.60 11.90 -0.80
C LEU A 100 1.21 11.27 -0.84
N PHE A 101 0.41 11.48 0.20
CA PHE A 101 -0.96 11.01 0.26
C PHE A 101 -1.84 11.57 -0.87
N MET A 102 -1.67 12.84 -1.26
CA MET A 102 -2.39 13.41 -2.40
C MET A 102 -2.03 12.73 -3.72
N VAL A 103 -0.74 12.47 -3.95
CA VAL A 103 -0.27 11.76 -5.15
C VAL A 103 -0.84 10.36 -5.18
N GLU A 104 -0.70 9.61 -4.08
CA GLU A 104 -1.27 8.26 -3.96
C GLU A 104 -2.78 8.29 -4.22
N ARG A 105 -3.50 9.32 -3.77
CA ARG A 105 -4.93 9.49 -4.04
C ARG A 105 -5.26 9.67 -5.52
N LEU A 106 -4.46 10.46 -6.24
CA LEU A 106 -4.62 10.62 -7.69
C LEU A 106 -4.33 9.31 -8.43
N MET A 107 -3.32 8.56 -7.98
CA MET A 107 -3.01 7.22 -8.50
C MET A 107 -4.17 6.26 -8.30
N MET A 108 -4.75 6.24 -7.09
CA MET A 108 -5.90 5.39 -6.78
C MET A 108 -7.12 5.73 -7.64
N GLN A 109 -7.37 7.01 -7.93
CA GLN A 109 -8.47 7.43 -8.82
C GLN A 109 -8.27 7.00 -10.28
N GLY A 110 -7.03 6.84 -10.72
CA GLY A 110 -6.71 6.42 -12.09
C GLY A 110 -6.68 4.90 -12.30
N ALA A 111 -6.78 4.11 -11.22
CA ALA A 111 -6.71 2.65 -11.25
C ALA A 111 -8.01 2.03 -11.78
N LYS A 112 -7.89 0.88 -12.45
CA LYS A 112 -9.06 0.11 -12.92
C LYS A 112 -9.84 -0.49 -11.75
N THR A 113 -9.13 -1.13 -10.84
CA THR A 113 -9.64 -1.62 -9.56
C THR A 113 -8.86 -0.97 -8.44
N PHE A 114 -9.57 -0.48 -7.44
CA PHE A 114 -8.96 0.07 -6.23
C PHE A 114 -9.43 -0.70 -4.99
N ILE A 115 -8.48 -1.16 -4.19
CA ILE A 115 -8.73 -1.89 -2.94
C ILE A 115 -8.09 -1.15 -1.77
N LYS A 116 -8.87 -0.86 -0.73
CA LYS A 116 -8.37 -0.28 0.52
C LYS A 116 -8.26 -1.37 1.60
N THR A 117 -7.09 -1.48 2.23
CA THR A 117 -6.96 -2.14 3.52
C THR A 117 -7.24 -1.12 4.63
N MET A 118 -7.93 -1.53 5.70
CA MET A 118 -8.63 -0.65 6.65
C MET A 118 -7.79 0.53 7.15
#